data_AF-A0A2A4U2K5-F1
#
_entry.id   AF-A0A2A4U2K5-F1
#
_cell.length_a   1.000
_cell.length_b   1.000
_cell.length_c   1.000
_cell.angle_alpha   90.00
_cell.angle_beta   90.00
_cell.angle_gamma   90.00
#
_symmetry.space_group_name_H-M   'P 1'
#
loop_
_entity.id
_entity.type
_entity.pdbx_description
1 polymer ?
#
loop_
_entity_poly.entity_id
_entity_poly.type
_entity_poly.pdbx_seq_one_letter_code
_entity_poly.pdbx_strand_id
1 'polypeptide(L)'
;MRKALLILFLAAPSAATEFLTWTDYAESLPPLEALSHESTYTLRVLYLEDPRLPGPSARERKRLYRKIEILLNAWYSFKVDVKEVRKENLFERFSNDADLFETKKARDFMKANALTISGFGAKDEILKIIQEDLKRRDEKIIRRYVNLRRGATKRDALNAVYAVFEDRLSRLRNTRVGEDDSETLFNKDSAITQSFPHWEIFLSELKEADFVLTNSVIAGPDADMPLYVSIRGGITNGFVTNSTHNAYHAVGVVAMFPFLSDSPFFMQERGKLRSKMDVLATFWMHELGHFFLRMKEHYGEAGCVHVAPEGLRVYEWHRAIRKTSNRCRYLPEERLTLF
;
A
#
# COMPACT_ATOMS: atom_id res chain seq x y z
N MET A 1 32.35 -27.81 -46.78
CA MET A 1 30.91 -27.51 -46.58
C MET A 1 30.46 -28.16 -45.27
N ARG A 2 30.34 -27.39 -44.19
CA ARG A 2 29.89 -27.90 -42.87
C ARG A 2 28.37 -27.67 -42.76
N LYS A 3 27.60 -28.74 -42.59
CA LYS A 3 26.16 -28.69 -42.32
C LYS A 3 25.95 -28.19 -40.89
N ALA A 4 25.30 -27.03 -40.74
CA ALA A 4 24.81 -26.54 -39.47
C ALA A 4 23.48 -27.24 -39.15
N LEU A 5 23.42 -27.94 -38.02
CA LEU A 5 22.22 -28.57 -37.49
C LEU A 5 21.43 -27.49 -36.73
N LEU A 6 20.28 -27.09 -37.26
CA LEU A 6 19.36 -26.16 -36.61
C LEU A 6 18.53 -26.95 -35.59
N ILE A 7 18.81 -26.76 -34.29
CA ILE A 7 17.96 -27.30 -33.22
C ILE A 7 16.88 -26.26 -32.92
N LEU A 8 15.66 -26.50 -33.39
CA LEU A 8 14.47 -25.78 -32.94
C LEU A 8 14.07 -26.33 -31.56
N PHE A 9 14.26 -25.54 -30.52
CA PHE A 9 13.55 -25.75 -29.25
C PHE A 9 12.12 -25.22 -29.40
N LEU A 10 11.18 -26.15 -29.59
CA LEU A 10 9.76 -25.88 -29.40
C LEU A 10 9.51 -25.77 -27.89
N ALA A 11 9.49 -24.55 -27.36
CA ALA A 11 8.95 -24.31 -26.02
C ALA A 11 7.45 -24.57 -26.07
N ALA A 12 6.99 -25.65 -25.44
CA ALA A 12 5.58 -25.89 -25.24
C ALA A 12 5.00 -24.73 -24.40
N PRO A 13 3.80 -24.21 -24.72
CA PRO A 13 3.14 -23.24 -23.86
C PRO A 13 2.88 -23.93 -22.52
N SER A 14 3.52 -23.44 -21.45
CA SER A 14 3.18 -23.83 -20.08
C SER A 14 1.68 -23.58 -19.90
N ALA A 15 0.91 -24.64 -19.67
CA ALA A 15 -0.47 -24.49 -19.24
C ALA A 15 -0.47 -23.56 -18.02
N ALA A 16 -1.26 -22.49 -18.08
CA ALA A 16 -1.39 -21.59 -16.95
C ALA A 16 -2.02 -22.39 -15.80
N THR A 17 -1.28 -22.57 -14.71
CA THR A 17 -1.78 -23.22 -13.50
C THR A 17 -2.92 -22.36 -12.94
N GLU A 18 -4.14 -22.88 -12.95
CA GLU A 18 -5.30 -22.23 -12.34
C GLU A 18 -5.34 -22.59 -10.85
N PHE A 19 -5.17 -21.60 -9.98
CA PHE A 19 -5.20 -21.79 -8.53
C PHE A 19 -6.64 -21.78 -8.01
N LEU A 20 -7.00 -22.80 -7.21
CA LEU A 20 -8.36 -22.97 -6.70
C LEU A 20 -8.63 -22.22 -5.40
N THR A 21 -7.59 -21.90 -4.61
CA THR A 21 -7.67 -21.14 -3.35
C THR A 21 -6.59 -20.07 -3.29
N TRP A 22 -6.74 -19.09 -2.40
CA TRP A 22 -5.69 -18.07 -2.20
C TRP A 22 -4.44 -18.67 -1.56
N THR A 23 -4.61 -19.63 -0.65
CA THR A 23 -3.50 -20.34 -0.02
C THR A 23 -2.65 -21.07 -1.06
N ASP A 24 -3.27 -21.80 -1.99
CA ASP A 24 -2.54 -22.48 -3.07
C ASP A 24 -1.76 -21.48 -3.94
N TYR A 25 -2.36 -20.31 -4.21
CA TYR A 25 -1.69 -19.24 -4.93
C TYR A 25 -0.48 -18.72 -4.15
N ALA A 26 -0.66 -18.33 -2.89
CA ALA A 26 0.42 -17.81 -2.03
C ALA A 26 1.57 -18.82 -1.91
N GLU A 27 1.27 -20.10 -1.65
CA GLU A 27 2.28 -21.16 -1.54
C GLU A 27 3.02 -21.45 -2.86
N SER A 28 2.44 -21.06 -4.01
CA SER A 28 3.08 -21.23 -5.33
C SER A 28 4.09 -20.14 -5.67
N LEU A 29 4.08 -19.02 -4.93
CA LEU A 29 4.89 -17.86 -5.26
C LEU A 29 6.35 -18.13 -4.92
N PRO A 30 7.30 -17.77 -5.80
CA PRO A 30 8.70 -17.91 -5.47
C PRO A 30 9.04 -16.99 -4.28
N PRO A 31 9.99 -17.39 -3.42
CA PRO A 31 10.44 -16.52 -2.34
C PRO A 31 10.94 -15.19 -2.91
N LEU A 32 10.46 -14.08 -2.35
CA LEU A 32 10.88 -12.77 -2.80
C LEU A 32 12.33 -12.50 -2.44
N GLU A 33 13.16 -12.32 -3.47
CA GLU A 33 14.55 -11.90 -3.30
C GLU A 33 14.71 -10.39 -3.58
N ALA A 34 15.76 -9.82 -2.97
CA ALA A 34 16.17 -8.46 -3.28
C ALA A 34 16.73 -8.41 -4.71
N LEU A 35 16.38 -7.34 -5.42
CA LEU A 35 16.81 -7.15 -6.81
C LEU A 35 18.30 -6.75 -6.85
N SER A 36 19.00 -7.16 -7.91
CA SER A 36 20.41 -6.84 -8.12
C SER A 36 20.63 -5.36 -8.40
N HIS A 37 21.65 -4.75 -7.77
CA HIS A 37 22.03 -3.36 -8.04
C HIS A 37 22.77 -3.17 -9.38
N GLU A 38 23.19 -4.24 -10.05
CA GLU A 38 23.98 -4.18 -11.28
C GLU A 38 23.11 -3.89 -12.52
N SER A 39 21.81 -4.20 -12.43
CA SER A 39 20.86 -4.06 -13.52
C SER A 39 20.27 -2.65 -13.62
N THR A 40 19.80 -2.30 -14.82
CA THR A 40 18.91 -1.15 -15.01
C THR A 40 17.49 -1.65 -15.14
N TYR A 41 16.58 -1.07 -14.37
CA TYR A 41 15.18 -1.48 -14.29
C TYR A 41 14.26 -0.47 -14.97
N THR A 42 13.15 -0.94 -15.52
CA THR A 42 12.05 -0.08 -15.97
C THR A 42 10.85 -0.34 -15.07
N LEU A 43 10.41 0.67 -14.32
CA LEU A 43 9.22 0.56 -13.48
C LEU A 43 8.02 1.11 -14.25
N ARG A 44 7.10 0.23 -14.65
CA ARG A 44 5.86 0.59 -15.35
C ARG A 44 4.81 1.03 -14.34
N VAL A 45 4.27 2.23 -14.51
CA VAL A 45 3.33 2.85 -13.58
C VAL A 45 1.98 3.05 -14.24
N LEU A 46 0.94 2.46 -13.65
CA LEU A 46 -0.45 2.73 -14.00
C LEU A 46 -0.98 3.83 -13.06
N TYR A 47 -1.57 4.89 -13.62
CA TYR A 47 -2.24 5.91 -12.80
C TYR A 47 -3.77 5.72 -12.88
N LEU A 48 -4.40 5.37 -11.76
CA LEU A 48 -5.84 5.21 -11.64
C LEU A 48 -6.45 6.41 -10.91
N GLU A 49 -7.28 7.17 -11.60
CA GLU A 49 -7.86 8.42 -11.13
C GLU A 49 -9.31 8.24 -10.69
N ASP A 50 -9.61 8.56 -9.43
CA ASP A 50 -10.96 8.93 -9.00
C ASP A 50 -11.20 10.40 -9.42
N PRO A 51 -12.08 10.67 -10.41
CA PRO A 51 -12.30 12.01 -10.94
C PRO A 51 -12.88 12.99 -9.91
N ARG A 52 -13.42 12.49 -8.79
CA ARG A 52 -14.03 13.31 -7.73
C ARG A 52 -12.99 13.91 -6.78
N LEU A 53 -11.74 13.45 -6.85
CA LEU A 53 -10.69 13.73 -5.87
C LEU A 53 -9.56 14.57 -6.47
N PRO A 54 -8.88 15.41 -5.66
CA PRO A 54 -7.70 16.14 -6.10
C PRO A 54 -6.60 15.17 -6.55
N GLY A 55 -6.14 15.32 -7.78
CA GLY A 55 -5.06 14.53 -8.37
C GLY A 55 -3.89 15.40 -8.86
N PRO A 56 -2.67 14.85 -8.94
CA PRO A 56 -1.56 15.54 -9.58
C PRO A 56 -1.77 15.67 -11.09
N SER A 57 -1.44 16.84 -11.63
CA SER A 57 -1.35 17.03 -13.08
C SER A 57 -0.31 16.10 -13.71
N ALA A 58 -0.37 15.88 -15.03
CA ALA A 58 0.62 15.07 -15.75
C ALA A 58 2.06 15.59 -15.55
N ARG A 59 2.24 16.91 -15.44
CA ARG A 59 3.53 17.54 -15.15
C ARG A 59 4.01 17.20 -13.74
N GLU A 60 3.13 17.21 -12.75
CA GLU A 60 3.46 16.84 -11.37
C GLU A 60 3.79 15.35 -11.25
N ARG A 61 3.06 14.46 -11.91
CA ARG A 61 3.39 13.03 -11.98
C ARG A 61 4.75 12.79 -12.61
N LYS A 62 5.04 13.42 -13.76
CA LYS A 62 6.38 13.34 -14.39
C LYS A 62 7.49 13.84 -13.45
N ARG A 63 7.25 14.90 -12.68
CA ARG A 63 8.20 15.38 -11.67
C ARG A 63 8.35 14.41 -10.50
N LEU A 64 7.27 13.76 -10.06
CA LEU A 64 7.29 12.72 -9.05
C LEU A 64 8.14 11.54 -9.52
N TYR A 65 7.92 11.02 -10.73
CA TYR A 65 8.71 9.95 -11.33
C TYR A 65 10.20 10.28 -11.36
N ARG A 66 10.55 11.48 -11.85
CA ARG A 66 11.95 11.91 -11.85
C ARG A 66 12.55 12.00 -10.45
N LYS A 67 11.77 12.41 -9.45
CA LYS A 67 12.23 12.40 -8.05
C LYS A 67 12.48 10.98 -7.56
N ILE A 68 11.61 10.03 -7.89
CA ILE A 68 11.79 8.63 -7.53
C ILE A 68 13.06 8.05 -8.14
N GLU A 69 13.33 8.27 -9.43
CA GLU A 69 14.57 7.83 -10.07
C GLU A 69 15.82 8.33 -9.32
N ILE A 70 15.82 9.63 -8.96
CA ILE A 70 16.90 10.25 -8.20
C ILE A 70 17.04 9.63 -6.81
N LEU A 71 15.92 9.40 -6.11
CA LEU A 71 15.94 8.87 -4.75
C LEU A 71 16.29 7.37 -4.69
N LEU A 72 15.81 6.57 -5.63
CA LEU A 72 16.19 5.16 -5.77
C LEU A 72 17.70 5.03 -6.00
N ASN A 73 18.27 5.90 -6.84
CA ASN A 73 19.70 5.91 -7.05
C ASN A 73 20.45 6.40 -5.80
N ALA A 74 20.01 7.49 -5.18
CA ALA A 74 20.72 8.09 -4.06
C ALA A 74 20.64 7.27 -2.76
N TRP A 75 19.51 6.61 -2.51
CA TRP A 75 19.27 5.91 -1.24
C TRP A 75 19.53 4.42 -1.34
N TYR A 76 19.27 3.81 -2.51
CA TYR A 76 19.37 2.36 -2.70
C TYR A 76 20.29 1.97 -3.86
N SER A 77 20.99 2.91 -4.50
CA SER A 77 21.90 2.63 -5.61
C SER A 77 21.27 1.92 -6.82
N PHE A 78 19.93 1.96 -6.96
CA PHE A 78 19.27 1.39 -8.14
C PHE A 78 19.25 2.37 -9.30
N LYS A 79 19.40 1.84 -10.52
CA LYS A 79 19.18 2.57 -11.77
C LYS A 79 17.82 2.20 -12.30
N VAL A 80 16.86 3.12 -12.22
CA VAL A 80 15.47 2.88 -12.61
C VAL A 80 15.01 3.98 -13.56
N ASP A 81 14.30 3.58 -14.60
CA ASP A 81 13.54 4.44 -15.51
C ASP A 81 12.05 4.25 -15.22
N VAL A 82 11.36 5.30 -14.77
CA VAL A 82 9.95 5.21 -14.37
C VAL A 82 9.06 5.66 -15.53
N LYS A 83 8.23 4.74 -16.05
CA LYS A 83 7.36 4.99 -17.21
C LYS A 83 5.89 4.87 -16.83
N GLU A 84 5.16 5.98 -16.92
CA GLU A 84 3.69 5.92 -16.90
C GLU A 84 3.19 5.22 -18.15
N VAL A 85 2.55 4.05 -17.99
CA VAL A 85 2.04 3.27 -19.12
C VAL A 85 0.70 3.81 -19.60
N ARG A 86 -0.18 4.19 -18.66
CA ARG A 86 -1.49 4.79 -18.96
C ARG A 86 -2.06 5.51 -17.73
N LYS A 87 -3.03 6.40 -18.00
CA LYS A 87 -3.91 7.01 -17.01
C LYS A 87 -5.33 6.55 -17.31
N GLU A 88 -6.08 6.14 -16.28
CA GLU A 88 -7.46 5.64 -16.42
C GLU A 88 -8.36 6.14 -15.32
N ASN A 89 -9.67 6.04 -15.55
CA ASN A 89 -10.66 6.20 -14.50
C ASN A 89 -10.67 4.96 -13.57
N LEU A 90 -10.55 5.20 -12.27
CA LEU A 90 -10.50 4.16 -11.25
C LEU A 90 -11.77 3.30 -11.22
N PHE A 91 -12.94 3.92 -11.29
CA PHE A 91 -14.24 3.21 -11.22
C PHE A 91 -14.47 2.36 -12.46
N GLU A 92 -14.23 2.93 -13.64
CA GLU A 92 -14.33 2.17 -14.90
C GLU A 92 -13.37 1.00 -14.90
N ARG A 93 -12.14 1.20 -14.39
CA ARG A 93 -11.16 0.14 -14.33
C ARG A 93 -11.62 -1.04 -13.46
N PHE A 94 -12.05 -0.77 -12.23
CA PHE A 94 -12.54 -1.82 -11.34
C PHE A 94 -13.85 -2.44 -11.83
N SER A 95 -14.70 -1.68 -12.53
CA SER A 95 -15.92 -2.21 -13.13
C SER A 95 -15.63 -3.13 -14.32
N ASN A 96 -14.65 -2.80 -15.16
CA ASN A 96 -14.25 -3.63 -16.30
C ASN A 96 -13.57 -4.92 -15.85
N ASP A 97 -12.89 -4.88 -14.70
CA ASP A 97 -12.21 -6.03 -14.09
C ASP A 97 -13.08 -6.75 -13.04
N ALA A 98 -14.40 -6.51 -13.04
CA ALA A 98 -15.30 -7.07 -12.02
C ALA A 98 -15.26 -8.60 -11.94
N ASP A 99 -15.06 -9.27 -13.09
CA ASP A 99 -14.95 -10.73 -13.18
C ASP A 99 -13.76 -11.29 -12.38
N LEU A 100 -12.70 -10.49 -12.13
CA LEU A 100 -11.56 -10.91 -11.30
C LEU A 100 -11.99 -11.23 -9.87
N PHE A 101 -12.95 -10.47 -9.34
CA PHE A 101 -13.46 -10.62 -7.98
C PHE A 101 -14.40 -11.81 -7.83
N GLU A 102 -14.89 -12.36 -8.94
CA GLU A 102 -15.78 -13.52 -8.99
C GLU A 102 -15.05 -14.85 -9.24
N THR A 103 -13.72 -14.86 -9.27
CA THR A 103 -12.98 -16.12 -9.32
C THR A 103 -13.10 -16.88 -8.01
N LYS A 104 -12.96 -18.22 -8.04
CA LYS A 104 -12.98 -19.03 -6.80
C LYS A 104 -11.87 -18.59 -5.83
N LYS A 105 -10.68 -18.34 -6.35
CA LYS A 105 -9.52 -17.80 -5.62
C LYS A 105 -9.86 -16.46 -4.95
N ALA A 106 -10.42 -15.50 -5.70
CA ALA A 106 -10.80 -14.21 -5.16
C ALA A 106 -11.87 -14.32 -4.07
N ARG A 107 -12.93 -15.11 -4.28
CA ARG A 107 -13.98 -15.32 -3.27
C ARG A 107 -13.46 -15.97 -1.99
N ASP A 108 -12.53 -16.91 -2.11
CA ASP A 108 -11.85 -17.53 -0.95
C ASP A 108 -11.05 -16.49 -0.16
N PHE A 109 -10.24 -15.68 -0.84
CA PHE A 109 -9.51 -14.57 -0.22
C PHE A 109 -10.42 -13.55 0.44
N MET A 110 -11.49 -13.12 -0.25
CA MET A 110 -12.48 -12.18 0.26
C MET A 110 -13.18 -12.74 1.50
N LYS A 111 -13.54 -14.02 1.52
CA LYS A 111 -14.18 -14.64 2.69
C LYS A 111 -13.28 -14.62 3.92
N ALA A 112 -11.96 -14.74 3.73
CA ALA A 112 -10.99 -14.70 4.82
C ALA A 112 -10.62 -13.27 5.26
N ASN A 113 -10.65 -12.29 4.36
CA ASN A 113 -10.04 -10.97 4.57
C ASN A 113 -11.01 -9.78 4.50
N ALA A 114 -12.17 -9.93 3.85
CA ALA A 114 -13.14 -8.86 3.72
C ALA A 114 -14.05 -8.81 4.94
N LEU A 115 -13.84 -7.78 5.75
CA LEU A 115 -14.74 -7.45 6.85
C LEU A 115 -15.86 -6.58 6.28
N THR A 116 -17.12 -6.96 6.51
CA THR A 116 -18.30 -6.34 5.88
C THR A 116 -18.29 -4.83 6.07
N ILE A 117 -18.21 -4.11 4.95
CA ILE A 117 -18.03 -2.65 4.92
C ILE A 117 -19.35 -1.93 5.25
N SER A 118 -20.49 -2.59 5.01
CA SER A 118 -21.85 -2.15 5.33
C SER A 118 -22.15 -2.33 6.82
N GLY A 119 -21.75 -1.36 7.65
CA GLY A 119 -22.19 -1.27 9.06
C GLY A 119 -21.12 -1.51 10.11
N PHE A 120 -19.84 -1.31 9.77
CA PHE A 120 -18.66 -1.79 10.51
C PHE A 120 -18.59 -3.32 10.44
N GLY A 121 -17.43 -3.88 10.08
CA GLY A 121 -17.16 -5.27 10.43
C GLY A 121 -17.53 -5.47 11.89
N ALA A 122 -18.14 -6.60 12.24
CA ALA A 122 -18.75 -6.76 13.56
C ALA A 122 -17.74 -6.29 14.60
N LYS A 123 -18.10 -5.31 15.45
CA LYS A 123 -17.17 -4.64 16.38
C LYS A 123 -16.20 -5.62 17.06
N ASP A 124 -16.71 -6.80 17.39
CA ASP A 124 -15.97 -7.90 17.98
C ASP A 124 -14.84 -8.46 17.08
N GLU A 125 -15.04 -8.54 15.76
CA GLU A 125 -14.00 -8.91 14.79
C GLU A 125 -12.88 -7.88 14.74
N ILE A 126 -13.22 -6.59 14.65
CA ILE A 126 -12.24 -5.49 14.63
C ILE A 126 -11.45 -5.47 15.95
N LEU A 127 -12.15 -5.62 17.08
CA LEU A 127 -11.51 -5.73 18.40
C LEU A 127 -10.59 -6.94 18.48
N LYS A 128 -10.99 -8.09 17.92
CA LYS A 128 -10.17 -9.30 17.89
C LYS A 128 -8.87 -9.07 17.12
N ILE A 129 -8.94 -8.45 15.94
CA ILE A 129 -7.76 -8.16 15.10
C ILE A 129 -6.79 -7.22 15.83
N ILE A 130 -7.30 -6.09 16.37
CA ILE A 130 -6.49 -5.16 17.17
C ILE A 130 -5.88 -5.89 18.37
N GLN A 131 -6.64 -6.75 19.04
CA GLN A 131 -6.17 -7.49 20.20
C GLN A 131 -5.02 -8.45 19.84
N GLU A 132 -5.12 -9.15 18.72
CA GLU A 132 -4.09 -10.07 18.24
C GLU A 132 -2.79 -9.32 17.91
N ASP A 133 -2.89 -8.17 17.25
CA ASP A 133 -1.73 -7.33 16.97
C ASP A 133 -1.10 -6.75 18.25
N LEU A 134 -1.91 -6.24 19.20
CA LEU A 134 -1.42 -5.75 20.50
C LEU A 134 -0.79 -6.85 21.39
N LYS A 135 -1.15 -8.12 21.20
CA LYS A 135 -0.51 -9.24 21.91
C LYS A 135 0.95 -9.41 21.48
N ARG A 136 1.24 -9.20 20.19
CA ARG A 136 2.57 -9.37 19.58
C ARG A 136 3.54 -8.21 19.84
N ARG A 137 3.06 -7.10 20.43
CA ARG A 137 3.83 -5.86 20.59
C ARG A 137 4.26 -5.58 22.03
N ASP A 138 5.43 -4.96 22.15
CA ASP A 138 5.93 -4.38 23.39
C ASP A 138 5.12 -3.17 23.83
N GLU A 139 4.98 -3.00 25.15
CA GLU A 139 4.25 -1.89 25.74
C GLU A 139 4.80 -0.52 25.31
N LYS A 140 6.12 -0.41 25.14
CA LYS A 140 6.78 0.82 24.67
C LYS A 140 6.31 1.23 23.27
N ILE A 141 6.11 0.24 22.37
CA ILE A 141 5.61 0.49 21.02
C ILE A 141 4.14 0.93 21.12
N ILE A 142 3.31 0.22 21.88
CA ILE A 142 1.89 0.56 22.04
C ILE A 142 1.74 2.00 22.55
N ARG A 143 2.45 2.38 23.61
CA ARG A 143 2.41 3.73 24.19
C ARG A 143 2.91 4.84 23.26
N ARG A 144 3.65 4.51 22.20
CA ARG A 144 4.07 5.47 21.18
C ARG A 144 2.91 5.87 20.26
N TYR A 145 1.96 4.97 20.04
CA TYR A 145 0.83 5.18 19.13
C TYR A 145 -0.46 5.60 19.86
N VAL A 146 -0.62 5.21 21.12
CA VAL A 146 -1.81 5.54 21.93
C VAL A 146 -1.41 6.17 23.26
N ASN A 147 -2.03 7.31 23.58
CA ASN A 147 -1.82 8.02 24.84
C ASN A 147 -2.53 7.30 25.99
N LEU A 148 -1.79 6.47 26.70
CA LEU A 148 -2.30 5.69 27.82
C LEU A 148 -1.87 6.29 29.16
N ARG A 149 -2.79 6.36 30.13
CA ARG A 149 -2.48 6.77 31.51
C ARG A 149 -1.48 5.79 32.15
N ARG A 150 -0.78 6.24 33.19
CA ARG A 150 0.11 5.37 33.97
C ARG A 150 -0.73 4.25 34.61
N GLY A 151 -0.27 3.01 34.52
CA GLY A 151 -0.99 1.84 35.01
C GLY A 151 -2.10 1.31 34.09
N ALA A 152 -2.29 1.89 32.90
CA ALA A 152 -3.24 1.37 31.91
C ALA A 152 -2.90 -0.07 31.49
N THR A 153 -3.93 -0.90 31.32
CA THR A 153 -3.85 -2.30 30.91
C THR A 153 -3.81 -2.46 29.38
N LYS A 154 -3.50 -3.67 28.88
CA LYS A 154 -3.66 -3.99 27.45
C LYS A 154 -5.13 -3.87 26.98
N ARG A 155 -6.11 -4.04 27.86
CA ARG A 155 -7.53 -3.86 27.52
C ARG A 155 -7.88 -2.38 27.36
N ASP A 156 -7.30 -1.50 28.17
CA ASP A 156 -7.42 -0.05 27.99
C ASP A 156 -6.79 0.39 26.66
N ALA A 157 -5.63 -0.19 26.31
CA ALA A 157 -5.00 0.03 25.01
C ALA A 157 -5.91 -0.40 23.85
N LEU A 158 -6.46 -1.62 23.91
CA LEU A 158 -7.40 -2.13 22.90
C LEU A 158 -8.58 -1.18 22.69
N ASN A 159 -9.24 -0.77 23.77
CA ASN A 159 -10.38 0.14 23.71
C ASN A 159 -10.01 1.51 23.13
N ALA A 160 -8.83 2.04 23.51
CA ALA A 160 -8.35 3.32 22.99
C ALA A 160 -8.03 3.25 21.49
N VAL A 161 -7.37 2.18 21.02
CA VAL A 161 -7.08 1.98 19.59
C VAL A 161 -8.37 1.85 18.80
N TYR A 162 -9.33 1.04 19.28
CA TYR A 162 -10.62 0.87 18.61
C TYR A 162 -11.40 2.18 18.52
N ALA A 163 -11.45 2.97 19.60
CA ALA A 163 -12.14 4.26 19.58
C ALA A 163 -11.51 5.24 18.56
N VAL A 164 -10.18 5.28 18.46
CA VAL A 164 -9.47 6.08 17.45
C VAL A 164 -9.77 5.57 16.04
N PHE A 165 -9.78 4.25 15.84
CA PHE A 165 -10.10 3.63 14.56
C PHE A 165 -11.51 4.01 14.10
N GLU A 166 -12.50 3.82 14.97
CA GLU A 166 -13.92 4.07 14.69
C GLU A 166 -14.19 5.55 14.36
N ASP A 167 -13.68 6.47 15.19
CA ASP A 167 -13.81 7.91 14.96
C ASP A 167 -13.20 8.32 13.62
N ARG A 168 -11.94 7.94 13.37
CA ARG A 168 -11.23 8.34 12.15
C ARG A 168 -11.86 7.75 10.91
N LEU A 169 -12.22 6.47 10.90
CA LEU A 169 -12.86 5.84 9.77
C LEU A 169 -14.23 6.48 9.47
N SER A 170 -15.03 6.74 10.51
CA SER A 170 -16.33 7.41 10.36
C SER A 170 -16.18 8.79 9.73
N ARG A 171 -15.25 9.61 10.24
CA ARG A 171 -15.00 10.96 9.73
C ARG A 171 -14.41 10.96 8.32
N LEU A 172 -13.54 10.00 8.00
CA LEU A 172 -13.00 9.81 6.66
C LEU A 172 -14.11 9.49 5.67
N ARG A 173 -14.97 8.50 5.96
CA ARG A 173 -16.08 8.08 5.08
C ARG A 173 -17.06 9.22 4.81
N ASN A 174 -17.31 10.05 5.81
CA ASN A 174 -18.20 11.21 5.72
C ASN A 174 -17.53 12.47 5.15
N THR A 175 -16.26 12.40 4.73
CA THR A 175 -15.59 13.51 4.05
C THR A 175 -16.33 13.82 2.74
N ARG A 176 -16.69 15.08 2.53
CA ARG A 176 -17.34 15.53 1.29
C ARG A 176 -16.31 15.64 0.16
N VAL A 177 -16.72 15.23 -1.04
CA VAL A 177 -15.89 15.16 -2.25
C VAL A 177 -16.73 15.46 -3.49
N GLY A 178 -16.09 15.51 -4.65
CA GLY A 178 -16.75 15.82 -5.92
C GLY A 178 -16.93 17.32 -6.13
N GLU A 179 -17.59 17.68 -7.23
CA GLU A 179 -17.96 19.06 -7.52
C GLU A 179 -18.94 19.57 -6.45
N ASP A 180 -18.67 20.76 -5.92
CA ASP A 180 -19.44 21.43 -4.86
C ASP A 180 -19.71 20.57 -3.61
N ASP A 181 -18.79 19.66 -3.26
CA ASP A 181 -18.92 18.79 -2.09
C ASP A 181 -20.24 17.97 -2.11
N SER A 182 -20.69 17.58 -3.30
CA SER A 182 -21.99 16.91 -3.53
C SER A 182 -22.03 15.45 -3.05
N GLU A 183 -20.89 14.77 -3.04
CA GLU A 183 -20.77 13.36 -2.67
C GLU A 183 -20.05 13.14 -1.33
N THR A 184 -20.17 11.94 -0.78
CA THR A 184 -19.29 11.45 0.29
C THR A 184 -18.19 10.59 -0.31
N LEU A 185 -16.98 10.68 0.27
CA LEU A 185 -15.82 9.90 -0.14
C LEU A 185 -16.15 8.42 -0.26
N PHE A 186 -16.85 7.89 0.75
CA PHE A 186 -17.35 6.54 0.77
C PHE A 186 -18.83 6.51 0.35
N ASN A 187 -19.12 5.79 -0.72
CA ASN A 187 -20.46 5.47 -1.18
C ASN A 187 -20.48 4.04 -1.78
N LYS A 188 -21.63 3.58 -2.27
CA LYS A 188 -21.76 2.23 -2.82
C LYS A 188 -20.82 1.99 -4.01
N ASP A 189 -20.63 3.01 -4.85
CA ASP A 189 -19.85 2.91 -6.08
C ASP A 189 -18.34 2.94 -5.80
N SER A 190 -17.92 3.60 -4.71
CA SER A 190 -16.51 3.66 -4.30
C SER A 190 -16.07 2.54 -3.36
N ALA A 191 -16.99 1.77 -2.79
CA ALA A 191 -16.69 0.78 -1.75
C ALA A 191 -15.62 -0.24 -2.17
N ILE A 192 -15.72 -0.78 -3.39
CA ILE A 192 -14.77 -1.75 -3.93
C ILE A 192 -13.39 -1.10 -4.14
N THR A 193 -13.36 0.11 -4.70
CA THR A 193 -12.13 0.84 -5.01
C THR A 193 -11.37 1.36 -3.77
N GLN A 194 -11.96 1.26 -2.58
CA GLN A 194 -11.35 1.69 -1.32
C GLN A 194 -11.02 0.52 -0.38
N SER A 195 -11.31 -0.72 -0.81
CA SER A 195 -11.18 -1.92 0.00
C SER A 195 -9.81 -2.58 -0.21
N PHE A 196 -9.06 -2.80 0.87
CA PHE A 196 -7.76 -3.48 0.80
C PHE A 196 -7.84 -4.85 0.09
N PRO A 197 -8.78 -5.75 0.43
CA PRO A 197 -8.86 -7.04 -0.26
C PRO A 197 -9.09 -6.96 -1.78
N HIS A 198 -9.87 -6.00 -2.25
CA HIS A 198 -10.08 -5.82 -3.69
C HIS A 198 -8.82 -5.32 -4.39
N TRP A 199 -8.06 -4.42 -3.74
CA TRP A 199 -6.77 -4.01 -4.25
C TRP A 199 -5.76 -5.16 -4.30
N GLU A 200 -5.72 -6.02 -3.28
CA GLU A 200 -4.85 -7.21 -3.27
C GLU A 200 -5.14 -8.12 -4.47
N ILE A 201 -6.42 -8.44 -4.71
CA ILE A 201 -6.84 -9.27 -5.85
C ILE A 201 -6.50 -8.58 -7.17
N PHE A 202 -6.84 -7.30 -7.32
CA PHE A 202 -6.59 -6.51 -8.53
C PHE A 202 -5.09 -6.49 -8.88
N LEU A 203 -4.23 -6.24 -7.90
CA LEU A 203 -2.79 -6.19 -8.10
C LEU A 203 -2.22 -7.57 -8.44
N SER A 204 -2.70 -8.64 -7.80
CA SER A 204 -2.21 -10.01 -8.06
C SER A 204 -2.39 -10.45 -9.52
N GLU A 205 -3.35 -9.86 -10.23
CA GLU A 205 -3.68 -10.15 -11.64
C GLU A 205 -3.19 -9.06 -12.62
N LEU A 206 -2.54 -8.00 -12.12
CA LEU A 206 -2.09 -6.87 -12.94
C LEU A 206 -0.88 -7.25 -13.80
N LYS A 207 -0.96 -7.03 -15.13
CA LYS A 207 0.06 -7.50 -16.10
C LYS A 207 0.83 -6.36 -16.77
N GLU A 208 0.16 -5.25 -16.99
CA GLU A 208 0.64 -4.11 -17.77
C GLU A 208 1.51 -3.13 -16.97
N ALA A 209 1.48 -3.20 -15.64
CA ALA A 209 2.21 -2.32 -14.75
C ALA A 209 2.85 -3.08 -13.58
N ASP A 210 3.87 -2.46 -13.00
CA ASP A 210 4.61 -2.96 -11.83
C ASP A 210 4.22 -2.18 -10.57
N PHE A 211 3.63 -1.00 -10.75
CA PHE A 211 3.18 -0.15 -9.66
C PHE A 211 1.93 0.63 -10.08
N VAL A 212 0.99 0.83 -9.16
CA VAL A 212 -0.19 1.66 -9.35
C VAL A 212 -0.08 2.91 -8.47
N LEU A 213 -0.33 4.07 -9.05
CA LEU A 213 -0.61 5.28 -8.29
C LEU A 213 -2.10 5.59 -8.41
N THR A 214 -2.75 5.91 -7.30
CA THR A 214 -4.13 6.41 -7.33
C THR A 214 -4.28 7.68 -6.50
N ASN A 215 -5.06 8.66 -6.98
CA ASN A 215 -5.45 9.82 -6.17
C ASN A 215 -6.56 9.49 -5.15
N SER A 216 -6.98 8.23 -5.06
CA SER A 216 -7.94 7.72 -4.08
C SER A 216 -7.29 7.28 -2.76
N VAL A 217 -8.09 6.69 -1.89
CA VAL A 217 -7.72 6.15 -0.59
C VAL A 217 -8.01 4.65 -0.54
N ILE A 218 -7.17 3.89 0.15
CA ILE A 218 -7.49 2.52 0.57
C ILE A 218 -7.76 2.60 2.06
N ALA A 219 -9.02 2.36 2.46
CA ALA A 219 -9.44 2.54 3.84
C ALA A 219 -10.56 1.59 4.24
N GLY A 220 -10.33 0.85 5.31
CA GLY A 220 -11.34 -0.01 5.92
C GLY A 220 -10.72 -0.95 6.95
N PRO A 221 -11.56 -1.72 7.65
CA PRO A 221 -11.07 -2.86 8.41
C PRO A 221 -10.57 -3.94 7.45
N ASP A 222 -9.39 -4.48 7.72
CA ASP A 222 -8.82 -5.65 7.06
C ASP A 222 -8.40 -6.69 8.13
N ALA A 223 -8.24 -7.95 7.74
CA ALA A 223 -8.03 -9.06 8.69
C ALA A 223 -6.62 -9.09 9.32
N ASP A 224 -5.67 -8.29 8.86
CA ASP A 224 -4.28 -8.29 9.34
C ASP A 224 -3.75 -6.86 9.59
N MET A 225 -4.64 -5.92 9.96
CA MET A 225 -4.25 -4.52 10.06
C MET A 225 -3.26 -4.32 11.21
N PRO A 226 -2.03 -3.83 10.95
CA PRO A 226 -1.09 -3.54 12.01
C PRO A 226 -1.54 -2.30 12.80
N LEU A 227 -1.07 -2.16 14.05
CA LEU A 227 -1.40 -1.05 14.95
C LEU A 227 -1.34 0.32 14.28
N TYR A 228 -0.38 0.57 13.40
CA TYR A 228 -0.28 1.86 12.73
C TYR A 228 -1.42 2.12 11.74
N VAL A 229 -1.94 1.08 11.05
CA VAL A 229 -3.13 1.17 10.19
C VAL A 229 -4.37 1.38 11.04
N SER A 230 -4.53 0.61 12.14
CA SER A 230 -5.66 0.77 13.04
C SER A 230 -5.72 2.20 13.60
N ILE A 231 -4.58 2.73 14.03
CA ILE A 231 -4.51 4.12 14.53
C ILE A 231 -4.82 5.11 13.41
N ARG A 232 -4.45 4.88 12.15
CA ARG A 232 -4.83 5.77 11.03
C ARG A 232 -6.32 5.75 10.68
N GLY A 233 -7.15 4.92 11.33
CA GLY A 233 -8.56 4.74 10.95
C GLY A 233 -8.73 3.76 9.80
N GLY A 234 -7.84 2.77 9.67
CA GLY A 234 -7.86 1.78 8.60
C GLY A 234 -7.25 2.27 7.28
N ILE A 235 -6.59 3.43 7.27
CA ILE A 235 -5.98 3.97 6.05
C ILE A 235 -4.66 3.26 5.74
N THR A 236 -4.63 2.63 4.58
CA THR A 236 -3.45 2.05 3.94
C THR A 236 -2.99 3.00 2.84
N ASN A 237 -1.85 3.67 3.06
CA ASN A 237 -1.30 4.64 2.11
C ASN A 237 -0.61 3.97 0.90
N GLY A 238 -0.24 2.72 1.04
CA GLY A 238 0.38 1.90 0.01
C GLY A 238 0.72 0.53 0.58
N PHE A 239 0.99 -0.40 -0.33
CA PHE A 239 1.55 -1.71 -0.01
C PHE A 239 2.15 -2.32 -1.27
N VAL A 240 2.96 -3.37 -1.07
CA VAL A 240 3.52 -4.21 -2.12
C VAL A 240 3.14 -5.64 -1.83
N THR A 241 2.64 -6.33 -2.85
CA THR A 241 2.32 -7.76 -2.81
C THR A 241 3.06 -8.49 -3.93
N ASN A 242 2.93 -9.81 -3.94
CA ASN A 242 3.54 -10.70 -4.91
C ASN A 242 2.81 -10.59 -6.26
N SER A 243 3.53 -10.87 -7.33
CA SER A 243 2.96 -10.97 -8.68
C SER A 243 3.63 -12.10 -9.45
N THR A 244 2.86 -12.86 -10.22
CA THR A 244 3.41 -13.86 -11.16
C THR A 244 3.57 -13.29 -12.57
N HIS A 245 3.27 -12.01 -12.77
CA HIS A 245 3.08 -11.41 -14.10
C HIS A 245 4.21 -10.46 -14.53
N ASN A 246 5.22 -10.26 -13.68
CA ASN A 246 6.37 -9.43 -14.02
C ASN A 246 7.69 -10.05 -13.51
N ALA A 247 8.81 -9.56 -14.05
CA ALA A 247 10.14 -10.03 -13.69
C ALA A 247 10.58 -9.65 -12.27
N TYR A 248 9.82 -8.77 -11.60
CA TYR A 248 10.07 -8.37 -10.23
C TYR A 248 9.42 -9.33 -9.23
N HIS A 249 8.54 -10.21 -9.69
CA HIS A 249 7.68 -11.02 -8.83
C HIS A 249 6.86 -10.22 -7.81
N ALA A 250 6.63 -8.94 -8.08
CA ALA A 250 6.01 -8.03 -7.14
C ALA A 250 5.30 -6.88 -7.83
N VAL A 251 4.29 -6.35 -7.16
CA VAL A 251 3.45 -5.27 -7.64
C VAL A 251 3.06 -4.42 -6.44
N GLY A 252 3.00 -3.10 -6.60
CA GLY A 252 2.64 -2.20 -5.51
C GLY A 252 1.57 -1.19 -5.87
N VAL A 253 0.97 -0.60 -4.85
CA VAL A 253 0.07 0.55 -4.98
C VAL A 253 0.44 1.63 -3.99
N VAL A 254 0.28 2.90 -4.38
CA VAL A 254 0.28 4.05 -3.46
C VAL A 254 -1.01 4.84 -3.64
N ALA A 255 -1.75 4.96 -2.55
CA ALA A 255 -2.94 5.78 -2.41
C ALA A 255 -2.54 7.20 -1.98
N MET A 256 -2.74 8.16 -2.88
CA MET A 256 -2.20 9.51 -2.72
C MET A 256 -3.16 10.46 -2.00
N PHE A 257 -4.46 10.13 -1.88
CA PHE A 257 -5.46 11.03 -1.28
C PHE A 257 -5.04 11.60 0.09
N PRO A 258 -4.44 10.81 1.01
CA PRO A 258 -3.98 11.33 2.30
C PRO A 258 -2.93 12.43 2.22
N PHE A 259 -2.17 12.50 1.12
CA PHE A 259 -1.16 13.53 0.87
C PHE A 259 -1.72 14.72 0.09
N LEU A 260 -2.72 14.49 -0.76
CA LEU A 260 -3.25 15.47 -1.70
C LEU A 260 -4.39 16.30 -1.13
N SER A 261 -5.27 15.69 -0.34
CA SER A 261 -6.49 16.33 0.16
C SER A 261 -6.24 17.27 1.32
N ASP A 262 -6.80 18.47 1.27
CA ASP A 262 -6.86 19.41 2.39
C ASP A 262 -8.26 19.45 3.02
N SER A 263 -9.02 18.35 2.92
CA SER A 263 -10.30 18.23 3.62
C SER A 263 -10.12 18.41 5.14
N PRO A 264 -11.17 18.82 5.88
CA PRO A 264 -11.08 19.03 7.33
C PRO A 264 -10.49 17.83 8.09
N PHE A 265 -10.81 16.61 7.66
CA PHE A 265 -10.23 15.39 8.22
C PHE A 265 -8.70 15.37 8.11
N PHE A 266 -8.15 15.49 6.90
CA PHE A 266 -6.68 15.44 6.73
C PHE A 266 -5.99 16.66 7.33
N MET A 267 -6.62 17.83 7.30
CA MET A 267 -6.04 19.02 7.94
C MET A 267 -5.92 18.85 9.45
N GLN A 268 -6.86 18.16 10.10
CA GLN A 268 -6.78 17.87 11.53
C GLN A 268 -5.77 16.75 11.84
N GLU A 269 -5.80 15.64 11.11
CA GLU A 269 -5.01 14.45 11.45
C GLU A 269 -3.55 14.50 10.94
N ARG A 270 -3.31 15.19 9.82
CA ARG A 270 -1.99 15.34 9.17
C ARG A 270 -1.41 16.74 9.32
N GLY A 271 -2.24 17.77 9.45
CA GLY A 271 -1.80 19.17 9.35
C GLY A 271 -1.47 19.58 7.92
N LYS A 272 -1.13 20.86 7.70
CA LYS A 272 -0.83 21.40 6.35
C LYS A 272 0.49 20.86 5.79
N LEU A 273 0.45 20.34 4.57
CA LEU A 273 1.64 19.92 3.82
C LEU A 273 2.15 21.04 2.91
N ARG A 274 3.39 21.50 3.14
CA ARG A 274 4.04 22.53 2.30
C ARG A 274 4.57 21.97 0.97
N SER A 275 4.98 20.70 0.95
CA SER A 275 5.59 20.04 -0.21
C SER A 275 4.96 18.67 -0.45
N LYS A 276 3.66 18.63 -0.82
CA LYS A 276 2.88 17.38 -0.98
C LYS A 276 3.61 16.34 -1.83
N MET A 277 4.15 16.74 -2.99
CA MET A 277 4.89 15.85 -3.89
C MET A 277 6.20 15.31 -3.30
N ASP A 278 6.91 16.08 -2.47
CA ASP A 278 8.15 15.60 -1.85
C ASP A 278 7.88 14.60 -0.72
N VAL A 279 6.81 14.84 0.04
CA VAL A 279 6.35 13.89 1.07
C VAL A 279 5.84 12.61 0.41
N LEU A 280 5.03 12.73 -0.63
CA LEU A 280 4.57 11.60 -1.42
C LEU A 280 5.73 10.82 -2.05
N ALA A 281 6.74 11.49 -2.61
CA ALA A 281 7.94 10.82 -3.13
C ALA A 281 8.67 10.03 -2.04
N THR A 282 8.74 10.57 -0.82
CA THR A 282 9.36 9.88 0.32
C THR A 282 8.52 8.68 0.76
N PHE A 283 7.19 8.80 0.72
CA PHE A 283 6.29 7.68 1.00
C PHE A 283 6.40 6.60 -0.07
N TRP A 284 6.42 6.95 -1.34
CA TRP A 284 6.59 5.95 -2.38
C TRP A 284 7.97 5.27 -2.32
N MET A 285 9.02 5.98 -1.89
CA MET A 285 10.31 5.35 -1.58
C MET A 285 10.26 4.31 -0.45
N HIS A 286 9.33 4.44 0.50
CA HIS A 286 9.04 3.40 1.49
C HIS A 286 8.53 2.15 0.79
N GLU A 287 7.47 2.26 -0.01
CA GLU A 287 6.95 1.09 -0.75
C GLU A 287 7.98 0.50 -1.72
N LEU A 288 8.80 1.33 -2.35
CA LEU A 288 9.83 0.85 -3.25
C LEU A 288 10.96 0.10 -2.53
N GLY A 289 11.17 0.31 -1.24
CA GLY A 289 12.07 -0.54 -0.48
C GLY A 289 11.45 -1.92 -0.14
N HIS A 290 10.13 -2.01 0.03
CA HIS A 290 9.42 -3.29 0.06
C HIS A 290 9.53 -3.99 -1.32
N PHE A 291 9.42 -3.22 -2.40
CA PHE A 291 9.50 -3.72 -3.77
C PHE A 291 10.90 -4.18 -4.19
N PHE A 292 11.92 -3.33 -4.07
CA PHE A 292 13.27 -3.62 -4.59
C PHE A 292 14.14 -4.41 -3.61
N LEU A 293 14.04 -4.10 -2.32
CA LEU A 293 14.95 -4.61 -1.29
C LEU A 293 14.29 -5.64 -0.38
N ARG A 294 12.98 -5.86 -0.52
CA ARG A 294 12.20 -6.75 0.34
C ARG A 294 12.37 -6.37 1.81
N MET A 295 12.45 -5.09 2.17
CA MET A 295 12.63 -4.73 3.58
C MET A 295 11.34 -4.95 4.36
N LYS A 296 11.40 -5.41 5.61
CA LYS A 296 10.24 -5.38 6.51
C LYS A 296 9.96 -3.96 7.03
N GLU A 297 8.77 -3.77 7.56
CA GLU A 297 8.44 -2.60 8.36
C GLU A 297 9.27 -2.58 9.64
N HIS A 298 9.85 -1.42 9.96
CA HIS A 298 10.64 -1.23 11.18
C HIS A 298 9.94 -0.30 12.18
N TYR A 299 10.24 -0.48 13.46
CA TYR A 299 9.79 0.42 14.52
C TYR A 299 11.01 0.96 15.25
N GLY A 300 11.02 2.26 15.57
CA GLY A 300 11.95 2.80 16.58
C GLY A 300 13.14 3.62 16.08
N GLU A 301 13.50 3.59 14.79
CA GLU A 301 14.62 4.39 14.27
C GLU A 301 14.14 5.65 13.51
N ALA A 302 14.11 6.78 14.21
CA ALA A 302 13.73 8.05 13.57
C ALA A 302 14.69 8.39 12.42
N GLY A 303 14.14 8.73 11.25
CA GLY A 303 14.91 9.10 10.08
C GLY A 303 15.25 7.95 9.13
N CYS A 304 14.75 6.74 9.38
CA CYS A 304 14.75 5.67 8.41
C CYS A 304 13.42 5.64 7.63
N VAL A 305 13.48 5.48 6.31
CA VAL A 305 12.29 5.47 5.46
C VAL A 305 11.40 4.26 5.73
N HIS A 306 11.94 3.13 6.18
CA HIS A 306 11.16 1.93 6.54
C HIS A 306 10.57 1.95 7.95
N VAL A 307 10.68 3.07 8.67
CA VAL A 307 9.91 3.24 9.90
C VAL A 307 8.58 3.88 9.55
N ALA A 308 7.49 3.11 9.60
CA ALA A 308 6.16 3.62 9.28
C ALA A 308 5.82 4.92 10.06
N PRO A 309 5.22 5.93 9.41
CA PRO A 309 4.84 7.17 10.09
C PRO A 309 3.82 6.90 11.22
N GLU A 310 3.96 7.62 12.32
CA GLU A 310 3.01 7.60 13.44
C GLU A 310 1.68 8.25 13.03
N GLY A 311 0.63 7.46 12.86
CA GLY A 311 -0.65 7.96 12.35
C GLY A 311 -0.50 8.60 10.97
N LEU A 312 -1.08 9.78 10.78
CA LEU A 312 -0.98 10.56 9.54
C LEU A 312 0.06 11.71 9.61
N ARG A 313 0.99 11.67 10.58
CA ARG A 313 2.07 12.67 10.74
C ARG A 313 3.21 12.49 9.74
N VAL A 314 2.85 12.41 8.47
CA VAL A 314 3.75 12.10 7.35
C VAL A 314 4.76 13.21 7.08
N TYR A 315 4.48 14.45 7.49
CA TYR A 315 5.41 15.56 7.28
C TYR A 315 6.61 15.51 8.21
N GLU A 316 6.38 15.28 9.51
CA GLU A 316 7.45 15.15 10.50
C GLU A 316 8.31 13.93 10.20
N TRP A 317 7.65 12.83 9.82
CA TRP A 317 8.32 11.63 9.32
C TRP A 317 9.22 11.93 8.11
N HIS A 318 8.67 12.55 7.07
CA HIS A 318 9.43 12.98 5.90
C HIS A 318 10.63 13.85 6.30
N ARG A 319 10.42 14.88 7.12
CA ARG A 319 11.50 15.78 7.55
C ARG A 319 12.61 15.05 8.31
N ALA A 320 12.27 14.08 9.16
CA ALA A 320 13.25 13.29 9.87
C ALA A 320 14.15 12.51 8.89
N ILE A 321 13.56 11.84 7.90
CA ILE A 321 14.29 11.07 6.88
C ILE A 321 15.18 11.97 6.03
N ARG A 322 14.65 13.13 5.60
CA ARG A 322 15.44 14.07 4.78
C ARG A 322 16.61 14.63 5.57
N LYS A 323 16.43 14.92 6.86
CA LYS A 323 17.50 15.41 7.75
C LYS A 323 18.63 14.39 7.91
N THR A 324 18.30 13.10 8.00
CA THR A 324 19.28 12.02 8.14
C THR A 324 19.78 11.48 6.81
N SER A 325 19.21 11.93 5.68
CA SER A 325 19.46 11.39 4.34
C SER A 325 19.25 9.87 4.29
N ASN A 326 18.20 9.38 4.94
CA ASN A 326 17.86 7.96 5.03
C ASN A 326 19.00 7.05 5.56
N ARG A 327 19.88 7.58 6.43
CA ARG A 327 20.88 6.74 7.11
C ARG A 327 20.19 5.92 8.21
N CYS A 328 19.91 4.66 7.91
CA CYS A 328 19.39 3.67 8.86
C CYS A 328 20.55 2.82 9.40
N ARG A 329 20.57 2.52 10.70
CA ARG A 329 21.55 1.59 11.30
C ARG A 329 21.23 0.13 10.98
N TYR A 330 19.96 -0.19 10.70
CA TYR A 330 19.49 -1.55 10.42
C TYR A 330 19.23 -1.75 8.92
N LEU A 331 20.28 -2.07 8.18
CA LEU A 331 20.22 -2.53 6.79
C LEU A 331 21.43 -3.48 6.65
N PRO A 332 21.35 -4.81 6.91
CA PRO A 332 20.50 -5.73 6.15
C PRO A 332 20.25 -7.13 6.80
N GLU A 333 19.25 -7.36 7.67
CA GLU A 333 18.95 -8.76 8.11
C GLU A 333 17.47 -9.14 8.20
N GLU A 334 16.52 -8.21 8.13
CA GLU A 334 15.09 -8.53 8.19
C GLU A 334 14.41 -8.34 6.83
N ARG A 335 14.70 -9.25 5.91
CA ARG A 335 14.01 -9.33 4.61
C ARG A 335 12.58 -9.84 4.81
N LEU A 336 11.65 -9.33 4.00
CA LEU A 336 10.28 -9.78 3.84
C LEU A 336 10.32 -11.22 3.37
N THR A 337 9.85 -12.11 4.22
CA THR A 337 9.26 -13.38 3.83
C THR A 337 7.78 -13.10 3.64
N LEU A 338 7.41 -12.42 2.54
CA LEU A 338 6.01 -12.41 2.11
C LEU A 338 5.73 -13.81 1.55
N PHE A 339 4.59 -14.37 1.91
CA PHE A 339 4.07 -15.62 1.35
C PHE A 339 3.38 -15.27 0.03
#